data_AF-A0A2E5C5U0-F1
#
_entry.id   AF-A0A2E5C5U0-F1
#
_cell.length_a   1.000
_cell.length_b   1.000
_cell.length_c   1.000
_cell.angle_alpha   90.00
_cell.angle_beta   90.00
_cell.angle_gamma   90.00
#
_symmetry.space_group_name_H-M   'P 1'
#
loop_
_entity.id
_entity.type
_entity.pdbx_description
1 polymer ?
#
loop_
_entity_poly.entity_id
_entity_poly.type
_entity_poly.pdbx_seq_one_letter_code
_entity_poly.pdbx_strand_id
1 'polypeptide(L)'
;MVLKEGNLTRNLPNTQYGLSARRLWEHTQHRQINPFKPINYDSGTNPEAYVDVVSITTPSPVYLGATLEDFRSDHSKWCDAKFADELLAHASTASINQWLQAIGRHLRDTYERQAVRNAPAPFLKPGKDSSLAIHGLHCALVGWLQQHGNEKASPHQWLNRIQNLTGKGLRHEEIDISHIEDVLTTADPTTPITGHWLCSQLDYRELRISIIPVVEKASNHLTWMPAPPTNYIKRIKPKIKGKLPSTAQWRDPVLGYWIDMVEWDDLFGTERRWMAFNHRGIPLVTADRPTGIYDAPEDAKSRANQEAGKVLPRLSSKGNWARYRLTGGENYKEWLITLPYYSLTYFSSHYAHRNVLLHVRSDIRESADGEKVLFLQEVQSDWAQQARREIKDYEEDERETHPPPWLQEWPALALKLMILHACERGCDGLAWTTGQEQINRYGGLGENGLRELYDRTLPKEAKRIIKPFGIVCEKIDIFLPVNFFIEPTESGYAVLDDEKNLIGTTTTWRQAQQLIPDGAQEILTAMHGIRLARAQRDTILSLGLYPWGTGIR
;
A
#
# COMPACT_ATOMS: atom_id res chain seq x y z
N MET A 1 -24.34 -9.37 11.53
CA MET A 1 -23.30 -9.63 10.51
C MET A 1 -22.18 -8.58 10.64
N VAL A 2 -20.92 -9.02 10.60
CA VAL A 2 -19.72 -8.16 10.59
C VAL A 2 -19.04 -8.30 9.22
N LEU A 3 -18.60 -7.18 8.64
CA LEU A 3 -17.86 -7.16 7.38
C LEU A 3 -16.46 -7.75 7.61
N LYS A 4 -16.05 -8.71 6.79
CA LYS A 4 -14.76 -9.41 6.86
C LYS A 4 -14.40 -9.95 5.48
N GLU A 5 -13.15 -10.33 5.28
CA GLU A 5 -12.63 -10.74 3.97
C GLU A 5 -13.49 -11.79 3.24
N GLY A 6 -13.96 -12.82 3.95
CA GLY A 6 -14.80 -13.88 3.38
C GLY A 6 -16.24 -13.48 3.03
N ASN A 7 -16.65 -12.22 3.21
CA ASN A 7 -18.00 -11.74 2.86
C ASN A 7 -18.02 -10.37 2.17
N LEU A 8 -16.93 -10.00 1.51
CA LEU A 8 -16.79 -8.73 0.80
C LEU A 8 -17.51 -8.69 -0.54
N THR A 9 -17.77 -9.83 -1.17
CA THR A 9 -18.43 -9.91 -2.46
C THR A 9 -19.71 -10.73 -2.34
N ARG A 10 -20.78 -10.25 -2.98
CA ARG A 10 -22.09 -10.89 -3.04
C ARG A 10 -22.47 -11.14 -4.49
N ASN A 11 -22.63 -12.41 -4.85
CA ASN A 11 -23.12 -12.80 -6.16
C ASN A 11 -24.64 -12.60 -6.18
N LEU A 12 -25.16 -11.99 -7.24
CA LEU A 12 -26.59 -11.81 -7.43
C LEU A 12 -27.14 -13.02 -8.22
N PRO A 13 -28.12 -13.77 -7.68
CA PRO A 13 -28.61 -15.00 -8.31
C PRO A 13 -29.11 -14.74 -9.73
N ASN A 14 -28.91 -15.70 -10.64
CA ASN A 14 -29.40 -15.64 -12.02
C ASN A 14 -28.95 -14.42 -12.84
N THR A 15 -27.87 -13.75 -12.41
CA THR A 15 -27.27 -12.62 -13.13
C THR A 15 -25.79 -12.88 -13.39
N GLN A 16 -25.20 -12.16 -14.35
CA GLN A 16 -23.76 -12.13 -14.59
C GLN A 16 -23.01 -11.17 -13.67
N TYR A 17 -23.67 -10.60 -12.66
CA TYR A 17 -23.13 -9.52 -11.85
C TYR A 17 -23.19 -9.81 -10.35
N GLY A 18 -22.40 -9.04 -9.62
CA GLY A 18 -22.32 -9.06 -8.19
C GLY A 18 -22.08 -7.67 -7.61
N LEU A 19 -22.07 -7.61 -6.29
CA LEU A 19 -21.74 -6.42 -5.52
C LEU A 19 -20.47 -6.67 -4.71
N SER A 20 -19.55 -5.72 -4.67
CA SER A 20 -18.31 -5.86 -3.90
C SER A 20 -18.00 -4.64 -3.04
N ALA A 21 -17.74 -4.88 -1.75
CA ALA A 21 -17.19 -3.90 -0.82
C ALA A 21 -15.65 -4.04 -0.69
N ARG A 22 -14.99 -4.76 -1.60
CA ARG A 22 -13.55 -5.07 -1.51
C ARG A 22 -12.67 -3.83 -1.55
N ARG A 23 -12.91 -2.90 -2.49
CA ARG A 23 -12.12 -1.66 -2.56
C ARG A 23 -12.28 -0.78 -1.31
N LEU A 24 -13.46 -0.77 -0.70
CA LEU A 24 -13.70 -0.10 0.58
C LEU A 24 -12.91 -0.77 1.70
N TRP A 25 -12.93 -2.11 1.73
CA TRP A 25 -12.17 -2.88 2.71
C TRP A 25 -10.66 -2.63 2.58
N GLU A 26 -10.13 -2.64 1.36
CA GLU A 26 -8.72 -2.34 1.07
C GLU A 26 -8.33 -0.93 1.51
N HIS A 27 -9.18 0.06 1.25
CA HIS A 27 -8.95 1.41 1.73
C HIS A 27 -8.89 1.47 3.27
N THR A 28 -9.91 0.91 3.94
CA THR A 28 -10.09 1.06 5.38
C THR A 28 -9.22 0.15 6.25
N GLN A 29 -8.84 -1.03 5.76
CA GLN A 29 -8.03 -2.00 6.50
C GLN A 29 -6.59 -2.08 6.01
N HIS A 30 -6.37 -1.86 4.71
CA HIS A 30 -5.07 -2.04 4.08
C HIS A 30 -4.43 -0.73 3.61
N ARG A 31 -5.05 0.42 3.92
CA ARG A 31 -4.59 1.78 3.58
C ARG A 31 -4.38 2.01 2.09
N GLN A 32 -5.14 1.28 1.28
CA GLN A 32 -5.24 1.61 -0.14
C GLN A 32 -5.83 3.01 -0.30
N ILE A 33 -5.60 3.67 -1.43
CA ILE A 33 -6.30 4.92 -1.74
C ILE A 33 -7.81 4.70 -1.77
N ASN A 34 -8.58 5.71 -1.37
CA ASN A 34 -10.03 5.65 -1.43
C ASN A 34 -10.49 5.84 -2.88
N PRO A 35 -11.12 4.85 -3.54
CA PRO A 35 -11.67 5.05 -4.87
C PRO A 35 -13.05 5.71 -4.84
N PHE A 36 -13.63 5.90 -3.65
CA PHE A 36 -14.95 6.49 -3.44
C PHE A 36 -14.87 7.92 -2.90
N LYS A 37 -16.04 8.49 -2.57
CA LYS A 37 -16.17 9.74 -1.84
C LYS A 37 -15.47 9.66 -0.47
N PRO A 38 -14.95 10.77 0.10
CA PRO A 38 -14.38 10.77 1.44
C PRO A 38 -15.38 10.29 2.50
N ILE A 39 -14.95 9.36 3.37
CA ILE A 39 -15.78 8.82 4.45
C ILE A 39 -16.02 9.91 5.50
N ASN A 40 -17.29 10.16 5.81
CA ASN A 40 -17.77 11.13 6.79
C ASN A 40 -18.83 10.51 7.71
N TYR A 41 -19.37 11.30 8.64
CA TYR A 41 -20.38 10.85 9.61
C TYR A 41 -21.61 10.22 8.94
N ASP A 42 -22.09 10.81 7.84
CA ASP A 42 -23.29 10.38 7.12
C ASP A 42 -23.03 9.23 6.14
N SER A 43 -21.78 8.87 5.89
CA SER A 43 -21.45 7.79 4.94
C SER A 43 -22.08 6.45 5.33
N GLY A 44 -22.29 6.23 6.63
CA GLY A 44 -22.97 5.04 7.14
C GLY A 44 -24.46 4.95 6.81
N THR A 45 -25.11 6.05 6.40
CA THR A 45 -26.53 6.05 6.01
C THR A 45 -26.73 5.71 4.54
N ASN A 46 -25.71 5.90 3.70
CA ASN A 46 -25.71 5.55 2.28
C ASN A 46 -24.52 4.63 1.92
N PRO A 47 -24.53 3.36 2.36
CA PRO A 47 -23.45 2.42 2.09
C PRO A 47 -23.33 2.05 0.59
N GLU A 48 -24.37 2.27 -0.21
CA GLU A 48 -24.39 1.91 -1.64
C GLU A 48 -23.38 2.70 -2.47
N ALA A 49 -23.05 3.93 -2.05
CA ALA A 49 -22.01 4.78 -2.63
C ALA A 49 -20.57 4.23 -2.46
N TYR A 50 -20.41 3.16 -1.69
CA TYR A 50 -19.13 2.53 -1.35
C TYR A 50 -19.08 1.05 -1.74
N VAL A 51 -20.04 0.62 -2.56
CA VAL A 51 -20.15 -0.76 -3.06
C VAL A 51 -20.06 -0.73 -4.56
N ASP A 52 -19.11 -1.50 -5.09
CA ASP A 52 -18.90 -1.64 -6.53
C ASP A 52 -19.86 -2.64 -7.14
N VAL A 53 -20.30 -2.35 -8.36
CA VAL A 53 -20.90 -3.36 -9.24
C VAL A 53 -19.79 -4.07 -10.00
N VAL A 54 -19.80 -5.40 -9.96
CA VAL A 54 -18.80 -6.24 -10.59
C VAL A 54 -19.46 -7.25 -11.53
N SER A 55 -18.80 -7.57 -12.64
CA SER A 55 -19.09 -8.76 -13.41
C SER A 55 -18.46 -9.98 -12.73
N ILE A 56 -19.19 -11.10 -12.72
CA ILE A 56 -18.76 -12.40 -12.18
C ILE A 56 -18.74 -13.47 -13.28
N THR A 57 -18.59 -13.06 -14.54
CA THR A 57 -18.49 -13.98 -15.70
C THR A 57 -17.19 -14.77 -15.74
N THR A 58 -16.17 -14.28 -15.03
CA THR A 58 -14.85 -14.92 -14.88
C THR A 58 -14.66 -15.38 -13.43
N PRO A 59 -13.69 -16.28 -13.15
CA PRO A 59 -13.39 -16.72 -11.78
C PRO A 59 -13.05 -15.57 -10.83
N SER A 60 -12.41 -14.52 -11.34
CA SER A 60 -12.06 -13.30 -10.59
C SER A 60 -12.94 -12.13 -11.03
N PRO A 61 -13.68 -11.46 -10.13
CA PRO A 61 -14.63 -10.41 -10.51
C PRO A 61 -13.99 -9.24 -11.27
N VAL A 62 -14.66 -8.74 -12.31
CA VAL A 62 -14.24 -7.57 -13.10
C VAL A 62 -15.07 -6.35 -12.69
N TYR A 63 -14.43 -5.23 -12.40
CA TYR A 63 -15.09 -4.03 -11.90
C TYR A 63 -15.57 -3.16 -13.05
N LEU A 64 -16.85 -2.78 -13.04
CA LEU A 64 -17.45 -1.98 -14.12
C LEU A 64 -17.16 -0.47 -14.02
N GLY A 65 -16.53 -0.05 -12.91
CA GLY A 65 -16.30 1.37 -12.62
C GLY A 65 -17.53 2.13 -12.12
N ALA A 66 -18.59 1.44 -11.69
CA ALA A 66 -19.81 2.02 -11.12
C ALA A 66 -20.03 1.56 -9.68
N THR A 67 -20.56 2.45 -8.83
CA THR A 67 -21.09 2.06 -7.52
C THR A 67 -22.56 1.62 -7.64
N LEU A 68 -23.08 0.93 -6.63
CA LEU A 68 -24.51 0.60 -6.59
C LEU A 68 -25.39 1.86 -6.58
N GLU A 69 -24.93 2.95 -5.96
CA GLU A 69 -25.59 4.26 -6.03
C GLU A 69 -25.65 4.79 -7.47
N ASP A 70 -24.52 4.76 -8.19
CA ASP A 70 -24.46 5.20 -9.59
C ASP A 70 -25.39 4.35 -10.47
N PHE A 71 -25.37 3.04 -10.26
CA PHE A 71 -26.16 2.08 -11.02
C PHE A 71 -27.67 2.22 -10.79
N ARG A 72 -28.09 2.54 -9.56
CA ARG A 72 -29.49 2.90 -9.27
C ARG A 72 -29.91 4.23 -9.90
N SER A 73 -28.97 5.14 -10.09
CA SER A 73 -29.24 6.47 -10.63
C SER A 73 -29.33 6.48 -12.15
N ASP A 74 -28.36 5.88 -12.84
CA ASP A 74 -28.32 5.76 -14.30
C ASP A 74 -27.46 4.55 -14.73
N HIS A 75 -28.08 3.43 -15.08
CA HIS A 75 -27.41 2.20 -15.51
C HIS A 75 -27.14 2.12 -17.03
N SER A 76 -27.62 3.08 -17.81
CA SER A 76 -27.66 3.02 -19.28
C SER A 76 -26.28 2.88 -19.94
N LYS A 77 -25.22 3.26 -19.20
CA LYS A 77 -23.82 3.16 -19.64
C LYS A 77 -23.25 1.74 -19.58
N TRP A 78 -23.83 0.85 -18.77
CA TRP A 78 -23.23 -0.44 -18.46
C TRP A 78 -24.06 -1.63 -18.92
N CYS A 79 -25.39 -1.53 -18.94
CA CYS A 79 -26.27 -2.59 -19.41
C CYS A 79 -27.61 -2.07 -19.91
N ASP A 80 -28.39 -2.93 -20.55
CA ASP A 80 -29.77 -2.63 -20.93
C ASP A 80 -30.71 -2.57 -19.71
N ALA A 81 -31.87 -1.93 -19.89
CA ALA A 81 -32.83 -1.68 -18.82
C ALA A 81 -33.43 -2.95 -18.23
N LYS A 82 -33.70 -3.97 -19.06
CA LYS A 82 -34.27 -5.24 -18.59
C LYS A 82 -33.30 -5.93 -17.65
N PHE A 83 -32.03 -5.96 -18.04
CA PHE A 83 -30.96 -6.53 -17.25
C PHE A 83 -30.76 -5.76 -15.93
N ALA A 84 -30.81 -4.43 -15.98
CA ALA A 84 -30.69 -3.59 -14.80
C ALA A 84 -31.82 -3.83 -13.79
N ASP A 85 -33.06 -3.97 -14.26
CA ASP A 85 -34.22 -4.24 -13.40
C ASP A 85 -34.07 -5.57 -12.65
N GLU A 86 -33.61 -6.63 -13.33
CA GLU A 86 -33.32 -7.93 -12.71
C GLU A 86 -32.22 -7.81 -11.64
N LEU A 87 -31.12 -7.12 -11.96
CA LEU A 87 -30.03 -6.87 -11.02
C LEU A 87 -30.51 -6.10 -9.77
N LEU A 88 -31.24 -5.00 -9.97
CA LEU A 88 -31.71 -4.13 -8.90
C LEU A 88 -32.75 -4.82 -8.00
N ALA A 89 -33.57 -5.72 -8.57
CA ALA A 89 -34.46 -6.58 -7.80
C ALA A 89 -33.67 -7.48 -6.84
N HIS A 90 -32.61 -8.13 -7.32
CA HIS A 90 -31.74 -8.98 -6.49
C HIS A 90 -30.91 -8.18 -5.46
N ALA A 91 -30.46 -6.98 -5.84
CA ALA A 91 -29.74 -6.07 -4.95
C ALA A 91 -30.62 -5.53 -3.81
N SER A 92 -31.95 -5.60 -3.93
CA SER A 92 -32.90 -5.10 -2.93
C SER A 92 -33.42 -6.17 -1.96
N THR A 93 -32.85 -7.39 -2.01
CA THR A 93 -33.22 -8.50 -1.12
C THR A 93 -32.83 -8.24 0.35
N ALA A 94 -33.54 -8.89 1.28
CA ALA A 94 -33.27 -8.75 2.72
C ALA A 94 -31.82 -9.11 3.11
N SER A 95 -31.23 -10.11 2.44
CA SER A 95 -29.84 -10.54 2.65
C SER A 95 -28.84 -9.43 2.27
N ILE A 96 -29.03 -8.79 1.11
CA ILE A 96 -28.18 -7.68 0.67
C ILE A 96 -28.38 -6.46 1.57
N ASN A 97 -29.62 -6.15 1.96
CA ASN A 97 -29.89 -5.06 2.90
C ASN A 97 -29.18 -5.26 4.26
N GLN A 98 -29.17 -6.49 4.79
CA GLN A 98 -28.44 -6.81 6.02
C GLN A 98 -26.92 -6.64 5.85
N TRP A 99 -26.39 -6.97 4.68
CA TRP A 99 -24.98 -6.76 4.34
C TRP A 99 -24.63 -5.28 4.19
N LEU A 100 -25.46 -4.49 3.50
CA LEU A 100 -25.33 -3.03 3.41
C LEU A 100 -25.37 -2.36 4.79
N GLN A 101 -26.23 -2.81 5.70
CA GLN A 101 -26.22 -2.34 7.10
C GLN A 101 -24.90 -2.68 7.82
N ALA A 102 -24.26 -3.81 7.52
CA ALA A 102 -22.95 -4.14 8.07
C ALA A 102 -21.85 -3.22 7.52
N ILE A 103 -21.92 -2.86 6.24
CA ILE A 103 -21.04 -1.86 5.61
C ILE A 103 -21.26 -0.49 6.25
N GLY A 104 -22.52 -0.07 6.46
CA GLY A 104 -22.84 1.19 7.11
C GLY A 104 -22.31 1.28 8.55
N ARG A 105 -22.31 0.16 9.30
CA ARG A 105 -21.61 0.08 10.61
C ARG A 105 -20.10 0.23 10.44
N HIS A 106 -19.49 -0.48 9.49
CA HIS A 106 -18.05 -0.39 9.22
C HIS A 106 -17.59 1.01 8.82
N LEU A 107 -18.39 1.74 8.05
CA LEU A 107 -18.13 3.14 7.67
C LEU A 107 -18.15 4.06 8.90
N ARG A 108 -19.13 3.90 9.79
CA ARG A 108 -19.18 4.64 11.07
C ARG A 108 -17.97 4.33 11.95
N ASP A 109 -17.65 3.04 12.13
CA ASP A 109 -16.48 2.62 12.90
C ASP A 109 -15.18 3.19 12.31
N THR A 110 -15.11 3.32 10.98
CA THR A 110 -13.96 3.92 10.28
C THR A 110 -13.89 5.42 10.51
N TYR A 111 -15.03 6.12 10.44
CA TYR A 111 -15.11 7.56 10.72
C TYR A 111 -14.77 7.91 12.16
N GLU A 112 -15.12 7.05 13.12
CA GLU A 112 -14.75 7.22 14.54
C GLU A 112 -13.23 7.13 14.79
N ARG A 113 -12.45 6.55 13.86
CA ARG A 113 -10.98 6.52 13.94
C ARG A 113 -10.46 7.95 13.75
N GLN A 114 -9.94 8.55 14.81
CA GLN A 114 -9.56 9.97 14.81
C GLN A 114 -8.25 10.21 14.04
N ALA A 115 -7.23 9.37 14.29
CA ALA A 115 -5.91 9.49 13.68
C ALA A 115 -5.11 8.19 13.82
N VAL A 116 -4.04 8.06 13.04
CA VAL A 116 -3.15 6.91 13.06
C VAL A 116 -1.76 7.32 13.54
N ARG A 117 -1.22 6.63 14.55
CA ARG A 117 0.12 6.87 15.09
C ARG A 117 1.18 6.10 14.30
N ASN A 118 2.36 6.70 14.16
CA ASN A 118 3.48 6.17 13.37
C ASN A 118 3.09 5.88 11.91
N ALA A 119 2.26 6.73 11.32
CA ALA A 119 1.99 6.69 9.90
C ALA A 119 3.33 6.80 9.14
N PRO A 120 3.65 5.85 8.24
CA PRO A 120 4.87 5.93 7.46
C PRO A 120 4.87 7.19 6.58
N ALA A 121 6.05 7.74 6.35
CA ALA A 121 6.21 8.76 5.32
C ALA A 121 5.74 8.21 3.95
N PRO A 122 5.12 9.05 3.10
CA PRO A 122 4.73 8.64 1.77
C PRO A 122 5.95 8.22 0.94
N PHE A 123 5.73 7.38 -0.07
CA PHE A 123 6.78 6.92 -0.96
C PHE A 123 7.36 8.08 -1.77
N LEU A 124 6.51 8.88 -2.41
CA LEU A 124 6.89 10.13 -3.08
C LEU A 124 5.93 11.24 -2.64
N LYS A 125 6.33 12.50 -2.84
CA LYS A 125 5.40 13.63 -2.69
C LYS A 125 4.17 13.43 -3.59
N PRO A 126 2.96 13.78 -3.12
CA PRO A 126 1.75 13.69 -3.94
C PRO A 126 1.88 14.53 -5.22
N GLY A 127 1.73 13.90 -6.39
CA GLY A 127 1.71 14.58 -7.68
C GLY A 127 0.28 14.97 -8.07
N LYS A 128 -0.10 16.25 -7.93
CA LYS A 128 -1.46 16.71 -8.25
C LYS A 128 -1.79 16.64 -9.75
N ASP A 129 -0.77 16.75 -10.61
CA ASP A 129 -0.95 16.85 -12.08
C ASP A 129 -0.39 15.64 -12.85
N SER A 130 -0.18 14.50 -12.18
CA SER A 130 0.33 13.28 -12.82
C SER A 130 -0.81 12.36 -13.29
N SER A 131 -0.80 11.99 -14.58
CA SER A 131 -1.74 11.04 -15.17
C SER A 131 -1.78 9.69 -14.44
N LEU A 132 -0.63 9.24 -13.90
CA LEU A 132 -0.51 7.98 -13.17
C LEU A 132 -0.49 8.15 -11.64
N ALA A 133 -0.81 9.35 -11.13
CA ALA A 133 -0.76 9.72 -9.71
C ALA A 133 0.63 9.67 -9.04
N ILE A 134 1.71 9.51 -9.82
CA ILE A 134 3.09 9.49 -9.33
C ILE A 134 3.82 10.76 -9.81
N HIS A 135 4.33 11.55 -8.86
CA HIS A 135 5.13 12.72 -9.19
C HIS A 135 6.44 12.31 -9.88
N GLY A 136 6.82 13.02 -10.94
CA GLY A 136 8.01 12.72 -11.75
C GLY A 136 7.85 11.50 -12.67
N LEU A 137 6.65 10.92 -12.81
CA LEU A 137 6.35 9.89 -13.79
C LEU A 137 5.35 10.43 -14.82
N HIS A 138 5.80 10.60 -16.06
CA HIS A 138 5.04 11.30 -17.11
C HIS A 138 4.72 10.37 -18.29
N CYS A 139 3.49 10.39 -18.79
CA CYS A 139 3.14 9.71 -20.04
C CYS A 139 3.76 10.47 -21.23
N ALA A 140 4.42 9.76 -22.13
CA ALA A 140 5.10 10.35 -23.28
C ALA A 140 4.11 11.00 -24.26
N LEU A 141 2.96 10.34 -24.50
CA LEU A 141 1.92 10.85 -25.39
C LEU A 141 1.32 12.17 -24.88
N VAL A 142 1.10 12.28 -23.57
CA VAL A 142 0.61 13.51 -22.93
C VAL A 142 1.59 14.66 -23.20
N GLY A 143 2.88 14.46 -22.90
CA GLY A 143 3.90 15.48 -23.12
C GLY A 143 4.02 15.90 -24.58
N TRP A 144 3.91 14.93 -25.50
CA TRP A 144 3.96 15.20 -26.94
C TRP A 144 2.73 16.01 -27.43
N LEU A 145 1.51 15.63 -27.01
CA LEU A 145 0.30 16.37 -27.38
C LEU A 145 0.27 17.78 -26.79
N GLN A 146 0.84 18.00 -25.60
CA GLN A 146 0.99 19.33 -25.02
C GLN A 146 1.91 20.22 -25.88
N GLN A 147 3.02 19.68 -26.39
CA GLN A 147 3.92 20.41 -27.29
C GLN A 147 3.26 20.73 -28.64
N HIS A 148 2.44 19.82 -29.16
CA HIS A 148 1.70 19.98 -30.43
C HIS A 148 0.27 20.52 -30.22
N GLY A 149 -0.03 21.12 -29.06
CA GLY A 149 -1.40 21.38 -28.64
C GLY A 149 -2.20 22.33 -29.52
N ASN A 150 -1.53 23.29 -30.18
CA ASN A 150 -2.16 24.30 -31.04
C ASN A 150 -2.37 23.83 -32.48
N GLU A 151 -1.77 22.71 -32.86
CA GLU A 151 -1.89 22.18 -34.22
C GLU A 151 -3.30 21.64 -34.45
N LYS A 152 -3.80 21.82 -35.68
CA LYS A 152 -5.10 21.33 -36.12
C LYS A 152 -4.91 20.34 -37.24
N ALA A 153 -5.53 19.17 -37.11
CA ALA A 153 -5.51 18.13 -38.12
C ALA A 153 -6.82 17.33 -38.07
N SER A 154 -7.12 16.60 -39.14
CA SER A 154 -8.26 15.67 -39.14
C SER A 154 -7.98 14.48 -38.19
N PRO A 155 -9.02 13.77 -37.71
CA PRO A 155 -8.83 12.60 -36.85
C PRO A 155 -7.88 11.55 -37.47
N HIS A 156 -8.04 11.29 -38.77
CA HIS A 156 -7.18 10.34 -39.49
C HIS A 156 -5.71 10.80 -39.56
N GLN A 157 -5.46 12.10 -39.75
CA GLN A 157 -4.09 12.63 -39.71
C GLN A 157 -3.47 12.49 -38.33
N TRP A 158 -4.23 12.73 -37.26
CA TRP A 158 -3.76 12.52 -35.89
C TRP A 158 -3.44 11.06 -35.61
N LEU A 159 -4.31 10.13 -36.01
CA LEU A 159 -4.10 8.70 -35.83
C LEU A 159 -2.79 8.24 -36.49
N ASN A 160 -2.60 8.60 -37.76
CA ASN A 160 -1.36 8.29 -38.49
C ASN A 160 -0.13 8.90 -37.82
N ARG A 161 -0.22 10.14 -37.30
CA ARG A 161 0.89 10.77 -36.59
C ARG A 161 1.25 10.01 -35.31
N ILE A 162 0.26 9.65 -34.50
CA ILE A 162 0.45 8.94 -33.23
C ILE A 162 1.04 7.55 -33.48
N GLN A 163 0.51 6.80 -34.45
CA GLN A 163 1.04 5.49 -34.82
C GLN A 163 2.50 5.57 -35.30
N ASN A 164 2.87 6.63 -36.03
CA ASN A 164 4.26 6.88 -36.42
C ASN A 164 5.21 7.21 -35.24
N LEU A 165 4.69 7.63 -34.08
CA LEU A 165 5.52 7.87 -32.89
C LEU A 165 6.07 6.58 -32.29
N THR A 166 5.51 5.41 -32.64
CA THR A 166 6.05 4.12 -32.22
C THR A 166 7.49 3.92 -32.70
N GLY A 167 7.80 4.37 -33.92
CA GLY A 167 9.16 4.41 -34.47
C GLY A 167 10.09 5.40 -33.75
N LYS A 168 9.54 6.35 -32.98
CA LYS A 168 10.27 7.34 -32.19
C LYS A 168 10.35 7.00 -30.69
N GLY A 169 9.78 5.88 -30.27
CA GLY A 169 9.90 5.39 -28.89
C GLY A 169 8.60 5.34 -28.07
N LEU A 170 7.47 5.84 -28.60
CA LEU A 170 6.16 5.62 -27.98
C LEU A 170 5.85 4.12 -27.97
N ARG A 171 5.35 3.58 -26.85
CA ARG A 171 4.98 2.16 -26.79
C ARG A 171 3.53 1.98 -27.23
N HIS A 172 3.25 0.88 -27.95
CA HIS A 172 1.89 0.48 -28.31
C HIS A 172 0.99 0.40 -27.09
N GLU A 173 1.48 -0.21 -26.00
CA GLU A 173 0.76 -0.28 -24.73
C GLU A 173 0.31 1.08 -24.17
N GLU A 174 1.08 2.16 -24.39
CA GLU A 174 0.68 3.51 -23.96
C GLU A 174 -0.42 4.08 -24.86
N ILE A 175 -0.41 3.75 -26.16
CA ILE A 175 -1.46 4.13 -27.12
C ILE A 175 -2.75 3.42 -26.73
N ASP A 176 -2.70 2.10 -26.58
CA ASP A 176 -3.84 1.24 -26.28
C ASP A 176 -4.56 1.71 -25.01
N ILE A 177 -3.80 1.93 -23.93
CA ILE A 177 -4.38 2.29 -22.63
C ILE A 177 -4.86 3.74 -22.57
N SER A 178 -4.36 4.61 -23.45
CA SER A 178 -4.84 6.00 -23.50
C SER A 178 -6.24 6.14 -24.13
N HIS A 179 -6.77 5.08 -24.74
CA HIS A 179 -8.03 5.05 -25.50
C HIS A 179 -8.08 6.06 -26.66
N ILE A 180 -6.92 6.58 -27.09
CA ILE A 180 -6.86 7.64 -28.09
C ILE A 180 -7.32 7.18 -29.47
N GLU A 181 -7.12 5.90 -29.81
CA GLU A 181 -7.57 5.34 -31.09
C GLU A 181 -9.09 5.27 -31.17
N ASP A 182 -9.76 4.89 -30.08
CA ASP A 182 -11.23 4.88 -29.99
C ASP A 182 -11.79 6.30 -30.13
N VAL A 183 -11.18 7.26 -29.44
CA VAL A 183 -11.53 8.69 -29.52
C VAL A 183 -11.41 9.21 -30.96
N LEU A 184 -10.32 8.88 -31.65
CA LEU A 184 -10.08 9.34 -33.02
C LEU A 184 -10.95 8.63 -34.06
N THR A 185 -11.31 7.38 -33.82
CA THR A 185 -12.16 6.58 -34.72
C THR A 185 -13.63 6.97 -34.62
N THR A 186 -14.08 7.39 -33.44
CA THR A 186 -15.46 7.83 -33.20
C THR A 186 -15.71 9.30 -33.49
N ALA A 187 -14.65 10.11 -33.59
CA ALA A 187 -14.75 11.53 -33.90
C ALA A 187 -15.23 11.78 -35.36
N ASP A 188 -15.89 12.92 -35.57
CA ASP A 188 -16.31 13.36 -36.91
C ASP A 188 -15.08 13.53 -37.83
N PRO A 189 -15.00 12.77 -38.94
CA PRO A 189 -13.86 12.82 -39.87
C PRO A 189 -13.61 14.19 -40.48
N THR A 190 -14.63 15.05 -40.54
CA THR A 190 -14.59 16.34 -41.24
C THR A 190 -14.19 17.50 -40.33
N THR A 191 -14.33 17.34 -39.01
CA THR A 191 -14.07 18.40 -38.05
C THR A 191 -12.59 18.40 -37.64
N PRO A 192 -11.84 19.51 -37.82
CA PRO A 192 -10.45 19.60 -37.38
C PRO A 192 -10.35 19.58 -35.86
N ILE A 193 -9.45 18.75 -35.34
CA ILE A 193 -9.21 18.55 -33.91
C ILE A 193 -7.87 19.16 -33.52
N THR A 194 -7.81 19.80 -32.34
CA THR A 194 -6.56 20.33 -31.77
C THR A 194 -5.84 19.31 -30.90
N GLY A 195 -4.51 19.42 -30.80
CA GLY A 195 -3.72 18.60 -29.88
C GLY A 195 -4.14 18.79 -28.41
N HIS A 196 -4.52 20.01 -28.00
CA HIS A 196 -5.05 20.27 -26.65
C HIS A 196 -6.34 19.50 -26.37
N TRP A 197 -7.24 19.43 -27.35
CA TRP A 197 -8.48 18.66 -27.21
C TRP A 197 -8.17 17.16 -27.09
N LEU A 198 -7.25 16.63 -27.91
CA LEU A 198 -6.85 15.22 -27.79
C LEU A 198 -6.23 14.93 -26.44
N CYS A 199 -5.36 15.80 -25.95
CA CYS A 199 -4.75 15.66 -24.64
C CYS A 199 -5.81 15.61 -23.52
N SER A 200 -6.93 16.33 -23.66
CA SER A 200 -8.01 16.29 -22.67
C SER A 200 -8.90 15.05 -22.77
N GLN A 201 -8.81 14.28 -23.86
CA GLN A 201 -9.55 13.02 -24.01
C GLN A 201 -8.77 11.80 -23.50
N LEU A 202 -7.46 11.92 -23.27
CA LEU A 202 -6.66 10.80 -22.78
C LEU A 202 -7.12 10.35 -21.39
N ASP A 203 -7.28 9.04 -21.22
CA ASP A 203 -7.72 8.45 -19.96
C ASP A 203 -6.73 7.40 -19.46
N TYR A 204 -6.03 7.70 -18.36
CA TYR A 204 -5.12 6.77 -17.69
C TYR A 204 -5.64 6.33 -16.31
N ARG A 205 -6.94 6.52 -16.02
CA ARG A 205 -7.52 6.32 -14.68
C ARG A 205 -7.26 4.92 -14.13
N GLU A 206 -7.38 3.89 -14.95
CA GLU A 206 -7.17 2.50 -14.53
C GLU A 206 -5.73 2.21 -14.08
N LEU A 207 -4.76 2.96 -14.62
CA LEU A 207 -3.34 2.80 -14.35
C LEU A 207 -2.79 3.72 -13.26
N ARG A 208 -3.66 4.46 -12.57
CA ARG A 208 -3.21 5.31 -11.44
C ARG A 208 -2.58 4.42 -10.37
N ILE A 209 -1.28 4.60 -10.19
CA ILE A 209 -0.47 3.79 -9.28
C ILE A 209 -0.69 4.26 -7.85
N SER A 210 -0.85 3.29 -6.95
CA SER A 210 -0.78 3.51 -5.51
C SER A 210 0.37 2.73 -4.92
N ILE A 211 1.25 3.43 -4.20
CA ILE A 211 2.43 2.84 -3.55
C ILE A 211 2.22 2.92 -2.04
N ILE A 212 2.08 1.75 -1.42
CA ILE A 212 1.76 1.63 0.00
C ILE A 212 2.86 0.84 0.72
N PRO A 213 3.26 1.28 1.93
CA PRO A 213 4.13 0.49 2.77
C PRO A 213 3.36 -0.71 3.35
N VAL A 214 4.02 -1.87 3.45
CA VAL A 214 3.51 -2.99 4.24
C VAL A 214 3.78 -2.68 5.70
N VAL A 215 2.69 -2.48 6.42
CA VAL A 215 2.68 -2.08 7.82
C VAL A 215 1.56 -2.83 8.51
N GLU A 216 1.76 -3.19 9.77
CA GLU A 216 0.76 -3.87 10.57
C GLU A 216 0.29 -2.97 11.70
N LYS A 217 -0.87 -3.30 12.29
CA LYS A 217 -1.24 -2.69 13.57
C LYS A 217 -0.37 -3.32 14.64
N ALA A 218 0.32 -2.49 15.42
CA ALA A 218 1.11 -2.96 16.54
C ALA A 218 0.19 -3.72 17.52
N SER A 219 0.68 -4.82 18.10
CA SER A 219 -0.06 -5.56 19.13
C SER A 219 -0.30 -4.71 20.38
N ASN A 220 0.65 -3.83 20.70
CA ASN A 220 0.55 -2.92 21.82
C ASN A 220 0.39 -1.44 21.40
N HIS A 221 -0.62 -0.80 21.95
CA HIS A 221 -1.00 0.60 21.69
C HIS A 221 -0.77 1.51 22.90
N LEU A 222 -0.61 0.95 24.10
CA LEU A 222 -0.49 1.67 25.36
C LEU A 222 0.82 1.30 26.08
N THR A 223 1.40 2.26 26.78
CA THR A 223 2.57 2.08 27.63
C THR A 223 2.16 2.37 29.07
N TRP A 224 2.00 1.31 29.85
CA TRP A 224 1.56 1.40 31.24
C TRP A 224 2.67 1.86 32.15
N MET A 225 2.38 2.89 32.96
CA MET A 225 3.19 3.34 34.07
C MET A 225 2.38 3.25 35.36
N PRO A 226 3.00 3.02 36.53
CA PRO A 226 2.33 3.14 37.82
C PRO A 226 1.65 4.51 37.96
N ALA A 227 0.46 4.52 38.53
CA ALA A 227 -0.25 5.76 38.81
C ALA A 227 0.55 6.59 39.83
N PRO A 228 0.89 7.85 39.53
CA PRO A 228 1.57 8.70 40.50
C PRO A 228 0.61 9.10 41.63
N PRO A 229 1.14 9.54 42.78
CA PRO A 229 0.32 10.06 43.88
C PRO A 229 -0.62 11.17 43.39
N THR A 230 -1.85 11.17 43.91
CA THR A 230 -3.00 11.98 43.45
C THR A 230 -2.72 13.49 43.35
N ASN A 231 -1.70 13.98 44.06
CA ASN A 231 -1.36 15.40 44.16
C ASN A 231 -0.48 15.91 42.99
N TYR A 232 0.08 15.03 42.15
CA TYR A 232 1.04 15.40 41.11
C TYR A 232 0.44 15.56 39.70
N ILE A 233 -0.73 14.99 39.42
CA ILE A 233 -1.33 15.01 38.07
C ILE A 233 -2.83 15.26 38.14
N LYS A 234 -3.31 16.28 37.41
CA LYS A 234 -4.75 16.53 37.22
C LYS A 234 -5.39 15.38 36.42
N ARG A 235 -6.13 14.51 37.10
CA ARG A 235 -6.91 13.42 36.50
C ARG A 235 -8.39 13.81 36.35
N ILE A 236 -8.99 13.51 35.21
CA ILE A 236 -10.45 13.60 35.05
C ILE A 236 -11.11 12.50 35.88
N LYS A 237 -12.07 12.88 36.73
CA LYS A 237 -12.74 11.94 37.65
C LYS A 237 -13.43 10.80 36.87
N PRO A 238 -13.23 9.54 37.28
CA PRO A 238 -13.87 8.40 36.63
C PRO A 238 -15.39 8.46 36.80
N LYS A 239 -16.13 8.23 35.72
CA LYS A 239 -17.59 8.25 35.66
C LYS A 239 -18.16 6.87 35.96
N ILE A 240 -18.03 6.43 37.21
CA ILE A 240 -18.47 5.08 37.64
C ILE A 240 -19.95 5.09 37.97
N LYS A 241 -20.72 4.18 37.36
CA LYS A 241 -22.12 3.94 37.70
C LYS A 241 -22.20 3.34 39.12
N GLY A 242 -23.00 3.93 39.99
CA GLY A 242 -23.13 3.49 41.39
C GLY A 242 -22.11 4.11 42.37
N LYS A 243 -21.22 4.99 41.91
CA LYS A 243 -20.24 5.72 42.75
C LYS A 243 -19.35 4.81 43.63
N LEU A 244 -18.99 3.63 43.12
CA LEU A 244 -18.09 2.72 43.82
C LEU A 244 -16.73 3.41 44.10
N PRO A 245 -16.14 3.19 45.29
CA PRO A 245 -14.75 3.58 45.57
C PRO A 245 -13.81 3.02 44.51
N SER A 246 -12.89 3.86 44.03
CA SER A 246 -11.88 3.45 43.06
C SER A 246 -10.54 4.14 43.31
N THR A 247 -9.46 3.39 43.14
CA THR A 247 -8.08 3.84 43.34
C THR A 247 -7.29 3.60 42.07
N ALA A 248 -6.68 4.64 41.52
CA ALA A 248 -5.83 4.55 40.33
C ALA A 248 -4.59 3.70 40.60
N GLN A 249 -4.33 2.72 39.73
CA GLN A 249 -3.17 1.83 39.85
C GLN A 249 -2.19 2.02 38.69
N TRP A 250 -2.70 2.19 37.47
CA TRP A 250 -1.87 2.40 36.27
C TRP A 250 -2.43 3.48 35.36
N ARG A 251 -1.53 4.10 34.59
CA ARG A 251 -1.89 5.04 33.52
C ARG A 251 -1.05 4.86 32.28
N ASP A 252 -1.62 5.20 31.14
CA ASP A 252 -0.88 5.54 29.93
C ASP A 252 -0.71 7.07 29.87
N PRO A 253 0.53 7.60 29.86
CA PRO A 253 0.77 9.03 29.94
C PRO A 253 0.46 9.78 28.63
N VAL A 254 0.43 9.09 27.49
CA VAL A 254 0.33 9.72 26.16
C VAL A 254 -1.12 9.84 25.71
N LEU A 255 -1.86 8.74 25.77
CA LEU A 255 -3.27 8.63 25.43
C LEU A 255 -4.20 8.81 26.62
N GLY A 256 -3.68 8.92 27.84
CA GLY A 256 -4.46 9.27 29.02
C GLY A 256 -5.41 8.19 29.50
N TYR A 257 -5.15 6.91 29.19
CA TYR A 257 -5.93 5.78 29.71
C TYR A 257 -5.54 5.49 31.15
N TRP A 258 -6.50 4.99 31.94
CA TRP A 258 -6.32 4.66 33.35
C TRP A 258 -6.89 3.27 33.67
N ILE A 259 -6.23 2.57 34.59
CA ILE A 259 -6.74 1.36 35.22
C ILE A 259 -6.88 1.63 36.71
N ASP A 260 -8.10 1.47 37.22
CA ASP A 260 -8.39 1.60 38.64
C ASP A 260 -8.76 0.26 39.23
N MET A 261 -8.36 0.07 40.49
CA MET A 261 -8.95 -0.94 41.36
C MET A 261 -10.25 -0.36 41.93
N VAL A 262 -11.35 -1.09 41.79
CA VAL A 262 -12.66 -0.76 42.33
C VAL A 262 -12.94 -1.71 43.49
N GLU A 263 -13.43 -1.16 44.60
CA GLU A 263 -13.67 -1.93 45.83
C GLU A 263 -15.13 -1.78 46.28
N TRP A 264 -15.73 -2.87 46.75
CA TRP A 264 -17.03 -2.85 47.40
C TRP A 264 -17.14 -3.97 48.43
N ASP A 265 -18.01 -3.80 49.41
CA ASP A 265 -18.30 -4.85 50.39
C ASP A 265 -19.50 -5.69 49.93
N ASP A 266 -19.38 -7.01 50.06
CA ASP A 266 -20.47 -7.96 49.89
C ASP A 266 -20.64 -8.85 51.14
N LEU A 267 -21.47 -9.88 51.04
CA LEU A 267 -21.78 -10.79 52.16
C LEU A 267 -20.58 -11.69 52.57
N PHE A 268 -19.51 -11.74 51.76
CA PHE A 268 -18.33 -12.58 51.94
C PHE A 268 -17.05 -11.78 52.19
N GLY A 269 -17.07 -10.46 52.01
CA GLY A 269 -15.99 -9.56 52.38
C GLY A 269 -15.86 -8.36 51.44
N THR A 270 -14.70 -7.72 51.46
CA THR A 270 -14.37 -6.66 50.50
C THR A 270 -13.88 -7.28 49.20
N GLU A 271 -14.66 -7.12 48.15
CA GLU A 271 -14.31 -7.50 46.78
C GLU A 271 -13.43 -6.42 46.14
N ARG A 272 -12.42 -6.86 45.39
CA ARG A 272 -11.51 -6.00 44.64
C ARG A 272 -11.49 -6.43 43.19
N ARG A 273 -11.86 -5.51 42.29
CA ARG A 273 -11.85 -5.75 40.85
C ARG A 273 -11.21 -4.60 40.10
N TRP A 274 -11.09 -4.72 38.78
CA TRP A 274 -10.39 -3.76 37.93
C TRP A 274 -11.32 -3.14 36.89
N MET A 275 -11.16 -1.85 36.62
CA MET A 275 -11.91 -1.14 35.60
C MET A 275 -10.98 -0.24 34.79
N ALA A 276 -11.19 -0.21 33.48
CA ALA A 276 -10.45 0.63 32.55
C ALA A 276 -11.23 1.88 32.17
N PHE A 277 -10.52 3.01 32.03
CA PHE A 277 -11.09 4.30 31.64
C PHE A 277 -10.31 4.93 30.49
N ASN A 278 -11.02 5.60 29.58
CA ASN A 278 -10.38 6.43 28.56
C ASN A 278 -9.93 7.80 29.09
N HIS A 279 -9.33 8.61 28.21
CA HIS A 279 -8.89 9.98 28.51
C HIS A 279 -9.97 10.93 29.04
N ARG A 280 -11.26 10.59 28.89
CA ARG A 280 -12.40 11.40 29.39
C ARG A 280 -12.94 10.89 30.73
N GLY A 281 -12.28 9.89 31.34
CA GLY A 281 -12.76 9.23 32.56
C GLY A 281 -14.00 8.37 32.33
N ILE A 282 -14.33 8.00 31.08
CA ILE A 282 -15.47 7.15 30.77
C ILE A 282 -15.05 5.68 30.90
N PRO A 283 -15.81 4.85 31.62
CA PRO A 283 -15.51 3.43 31.75
C PRO A 283 -15.64 2.70 30.41
N LEU A 284 -14.70 1.78 30.15
CA LEU A 284 -14.66 1.00 28.92
C LEU A 284 -15.57 -0.23 29.03
N VAL A 285 -16.85 -0.04 28.75
CA VAL A 285 -17.86 -1.11 28.76
C VAL A 285 -18.03 -1.75 27.38
N THR A 286 -18.55 -2.97 27.35
CA THR A 286 -18.95 -3.68 26.12
C THR A 286 -20.33 -4.30 26.28
N ALA A 287 -20.95 -4.77 25.19
CA ALA A 287 -22.28 -5.37 25.24
C ALA A 287 -22.32 -6.66 26.09
N ASP A 288 -21.25 -7.46 26.03
CA ASP A 288 -21.03 -8.66 26.83
C ASP A 288 -20.59 -8.37 28.27
N ARG A 289 -20.00 -7.19 28.52
CA ARG A 289 -19.56 -6.75 29.84
C ARG A 289 -20.02 -5.31 30.12
N PRO A 290 -21.32 -5.11 30.39
CA PRO A 290 -21.92 -3.78 30.55
C PRO A 290 -21.47 -3.07 31.82
N THR A 291 -20.95 -3.82 32.81
CA THR A 291 -20.36 -3.26 34.03
C THR A 291 -18.98 -2.68 33.79
N GLY A 292 -18.20 -3.21 32.83
CA GLY A 292 -16.80 -2.86 32.61
C GLY A 292 -15.86 -3.26 33.75
N ILE A 293 -16.28 -4.20 34.60
CA ILE A 293 -15.52 -4.73 35.74
C ILE A 293 -14.83 -6.04 35.34
N TYR A 294 -13.55 -6.17 35.68
CA TYR A 294 -12.68 -7.29 35.33
C TYR A 294 -12.09 -7.94 36.56
N ASP A 295 -11.79 -9.24 36.48
CA ASP A 295 -11.25 -10.04 37.57
C ASP A 295 -9.73 -9.94 37.70
N ALA A 296 -9.05 -9.53 36.62
CA ALA A 296 -7.62 -9.32 36.60
C ALA A 296 -7.27 -7.94 36.01
N PRO A 297 -6.19 -7.28 36.47
CA PRO A 297 -5.73 -6.03 35.90
C PRO A 297 -5.39 -6.16 34.40
N GLU A 298 -4.87 -7.31 34.01
CA GLU A 298 -4.41 -7.62 32.65
C GLU A 298 -5.56 -7.64 31.66
N ASP A 299 -6.75 -8.09 32.07
CA ASP A 299 -7.95 -8.02 31.22
C ASP A 299 -8.43 -6.58 31.04
N ALA A 300 -8.38 -5.77 32.09
CA ALA A 300 -8.71 -4.35 32.01
C ALA A 300 -7.70 -3.59 31.11
N LYS A 301 -6.40 -3.89 31.24
CA LYS A 301 -5.35 -3.37 30.36
C LYS A 301 -5.56 -3.81 28.91
N SER A 302 -5.90 -5.08 28.69
CA SER A 302 -6.21 -5.63 27.37
C SER A 302 -7.41 -4.91 26.74
N ARG A 303 -8.48 -4.66 27.51
CA ARG A 303 -9.63 -3.88 27.06
C ARG A 303 -9.24 -2.46 26.65
N ALA A 304 -8.48 -1.76 27.49
CA ALA A 304 -7.97 -0.43 27.19
C ALA A 304 -7.13 -0.42 25.92
N ASN A 305 -6.26 -1.43 25.74
CA ASN A 305 -5.45 -1.57 24.55
C ASN A 305 -6.30 -1.79 23.28
N GLN A 306 -7.31 -2.67 23.33
CA GLN A 306 -8.25 -2.87 22.22
C GLN A 306 -8.99 -1.59 21.84
N GLU A 307 -9.45 -0.81 22.82
CA GLU A 307 -10.13 0.46 22.56
C GLU A 307 -9.18 1.50 21.95
N ALA A 308 -7.97 1.63 22.50
CA ALA A 308 -6.94 2.50 21.94
C ALA A 308 -6.57 2.11 20.50
N GLY A 309 -6.53 0.82 20.19
CA GLY A 309 -6.31 0.29 18.84
C GLY A 309 -7.44 0.59 17.85
N LYS A 310 -8.66 0.80 18.34
CA LYS A 310 -9.79 1.25 17.51
C LYS A 310 -9.71 2.75 17.23
N VAL A 311 -9.50 3.57 18.25
CA VAL A 311 -9.59 5.03 18.13
C VAL A 311 -8.29 5.66 17.59
N LEU A 312 -7.14 5.21 18.08
CA LEU A 312 -5.80 5.74 17.77
C LEU A 312 -4.79 4.60 17.52
N PRO A 313 -5.01 3.79 16.47
CA PRO A 313 -4.14 2.67 16.13
C PRO A 313 -2.70 3.13 15.96
N ARG A 314 -1.78 2.34 16.51
CA ARG A 314 -0.34 2.46 16.27
C ARG A 314 0.08 1.50 15.18
N LEU A 315 0.86 1.99 14.22
CA LEU A 315 1.40 1.16 13.15
C LEU A 315 2.83 0.73 13.44
N SER A 316 3.16 -0.47 12.98
CA SER A 316 4.49 -1.07 13.01
C SER A 316 4.94 -1.32 11.57
N SER A 317 6.15 -0.86 11.23
CA SER A 317 6.79 -1.15 9.94
C SER A 317 7.81 -2.28 10.04
N LYS A 318 7.54 -3.27 10.90
CA LYS A 318 8.35 -4.48 10.98
C LYS A 318 8.46 -5.17 9.61
N GLY A 319 7.39 -5.15 8.83
CA GLY A 319 7.28 -5.84 7.53
C GLY A 319 6.89 -7.30 7.70
N ASN A 320 6.20 -7.87 6.72
CA ASN A 320 5.71 -9.26 6.76
C ASN A 320 6.83 -10.26 6.45
N TRP A 321 7.85 -9.80 5.72
CA TRP A 321 8.94 -10.60 5.18
C TRP A 321 10.29 -10.23 5.79
N ALA A 322 10.28 -9.55 6.94
CA ALA A 322 11.48 -9.13 7.67
C ALA A 322 12.49 -10.27 7.92
N ARG A 323 12.01 -11.50 8.08
CA ARG A 323 12.85 -12.71 8.24
C ARG A 323 13.75 -13.03 7.04
N TYR A 324 13.39 -12.57 5.84
CA TYR A 324 14.14 -12.81 4.61
C TYR A 324 15.07 -11.65 4.26
N ARG A 325 15.23 -10.67 5.14
CA ARG A 325 16.03 -9.49 4.86
C ARG A 325 17.52 -9.79 5.03
N LEU A 326 18.35 -9.06 4.31
CA LEU A 326 19.74 -8.84 4.69
C LEU A 326 19.76 -7.85 5.86
N THR A 327 20.44 -8.23 6.95
CA THR A 327 20.54 -7.36 8.13
C THR A 327 21.54 -6.22 7.89
N GLY A 328 21.61 -5.25 8.80
CA GLY A 328 22.57 -4.13 8.72
C GLY A 328 22.10 -2.85 8.01
N GLY A 329 20.81 -2.68 7.73
CA GLY A 329 20.27 -1.45 7.14
C GLY A 329 19.27 -0.72 8.03
N GLU A 330 19.29 0.61 7.96
CA GLU A 330 18.35 1.49 8.64
C GLU A 330 17.01 1.57 7.89
N ASN A 331 15.91 1.75 8.62
CA ASN A 331 14.60 2.11 8.04
C ASN A 331 14.13 1.12 6.96
N TYR A 332 14.21 -0.17 7.29
CA TYR A 332 13.66 -1.25 6.47
C TYR A 332 12.18 -0.98 6.14
N LYS A 333 11.84 -1.12 4.86
CA LYS A 333 10.49 -0.97 4.32
C LYS A 333 10.23 -2.01 3.25
N GLU A 334 9.00 -2.49 3.26
CA GLU A 334 8.41 -3.30 2.19
C GLU A 334 7.35 -2.44 1.53
N TRP A 335 7.37 -2.36 0.20
CA TRP A 335 6.50 -1.50 -0.60
C TRP A 335 5.68 -2.37 -1.55
N LEU A 336 4.39 -2.11 -1.60
CA LEU A 336 3.49 -2.65 -2.61
C LEU A 336 3.12 -1.54 -3.59
N ILE A 337 3.39 -1.79 -4.86
CA ILE A 337 2.97 -0.96 -5.98
C ILE A 337 1.71 -1.63 -6.53
N THR A 338 0.59 -0.93 -6.50
CA THR A 338 -0.74 -1.49 -6.75
C THR A 338 -1.53 -0.67 -7.75
N LEU A 339 -2.50 -1.30 -8.43
CA LEU A 339 -3.42 -0.67 -9.38
C LEU A 339 -4.87 -0.74 -8.87
N PRO A 340 -5.26 0.15 -7.94
CA PRO A 340 -6.56 0.10 -7.25
C PRO A 340 -7.77 0.37 -8.15
N TYR A 341 -7.58 1.10 -9.25
CA TYR A 341 -8.63 1.42 -10.21
C TYR A 341 -8.69 0.47 -11.40
N TYR A 342 -7.72 -0.43 -11.54
CA TYR A 342 -7.72 -1.41 -12.62
C TYR A 342 -8.92 -2.33 -12.48
N SER A 343 -9.64 -2.51 -13.59
CA SER A 343 -10.94 -3.17 -13.65
C SER A 343 -10.81 -4.67 -13.42
N LEU A 344 -9.82 -5.31 -14.04
CA LEU A 344 -9.50 -6.72 -13.81
C LEU A 344 -8.99 -6.94 -12.39
N THR A 345 -9.26 -8.14 -11.85
CA THR A 345 -8.82 -8.53 -10.52
C THR A 345 -7.73 -9.59 -10.59
N TYR A 346 -6.61 -9.31 -9.94
CA TYR A 346 -5.55 -10.25 -9.63
C TYR A 346 -5.30 -10.29 -8.13
N PHE A 347 -5.11 -11.49 -7.58
CA PHE A 347 -4.65 -11.69 -6.21
C PHE A 347 -3.40 -12.56 -6.21
N SER A 348 -2.37 -12.07 -5.53
CA SER A 348 -1.19 -12.88 -5.21
C SER A 348 -1.49 -13.75 -3.98
N SER A 349 -0.87 -14.93 -3.90
CA SER A 349 -0.88 -15.74 -2.68
C SER A 349 -0.17 -15.08 -1.49
N HIS A 350 0.64 -14.04 -1.73
CA HIS A 350 1.43 -13.35 -0.71
C HIS A 350 0.73 -12.14 -0.09
N TYR A 351 -0.29 -11.57 -0.75
CA TYR A 351 -0.88 -10.28 -0.36
C TYR A 351 -2.40 -10.28 -0.47
N ALA A 352 -3.06 -9.66 0.52
CA ALA A 352 -4.51 -9.46 0.50
C ALA A 352 -4.94 -8.30 -0.42
N HIS A 353 -4.02 -7.55 -1.01
CA HIS A 353 -4.35 -6.44 -1.91
C HIS A 353 -4.65 -6.95 -3.32
N ARG A 354 -5.68 -6.41 -3.96
CA ARG A 354 -5.86 -6.57 -5.40
C ARG A 354 -4.74 -5.91 -6.18
N ASN A 355 -4.46 -6.49 -7.34
CA ASN A 355 -3.70 -5.86 -8.42
C ASN A 355 -2.35 -5.33 -7.95
N VAL A 356 -1.65 -6.13 -7.13
CA VAL A 356 -0.25 -5.88 -6.76
C VAL A 356 0.61 -6.09 -7.99
N LEU A 357 1.05 -4.98 -8.57
CA LEU A 357 1.90 -4.98 -9.75
C LEU A 357 3.33 -5.37 -9.37
N LEU A 358 3.86 -4.78 -8.29
CA LEU A 358 5.23 -4.99 -7.83
C LEU A 358 5.29 -5.02 -6.31
N HIS A 359 6.24 -5.79 -5.79
CA HIS A 359 6.70 -5.75 -4.41
C HIS A 359 8.20 -5.39 -4.38
N VAL A 360 8.57 -4.46 -3.51
CA VAL A 360 9.97 -4.05 -3.32
C VAL A 360 10.32 -4.05 -1.84
N ARG A 361 11.44 -4.68 -1.48
CA ARG A 361 12.04 -4.57 -0.15
C ARG A 361 13.26 -3.68 -0.22
N SER A 362 13.36 -2.73 0.71
CA SER A 362 14.43 -1.76 0.72
C SER A 362 14.83 -1.33 2.14
N ASP A 363 16.08 -0.95 2.31
CA ASP A 363 16.59 -0.25 3.48
C ASP A 363 17.58 0.85 3.06
N ILE A 364 18.06 1.63 4.03
CA ILE A 364 19.13 2.60 3.84
C ILE A 364 20.42 2.00 4.35
N ARG A 365 21.48 2.10 3.55
CA ARG A 365 22.83 1.62 3.89
C ARG A 365 23.87 2.69 3.63
N GLU A 366 25.00 2.50 4.29
CA GLU A 366 26.21 3.26 4.04
C GLU A 366 27.10 2.47 3.07
N SER A 367 27.65 3.13 2.05
CA SER A 367 28.67 2.53 1.19
C SER A 367 30.05 2.62 1.84
N ALA A 368 31.05 1.95 1.26
CA ALA A 368 32.45 2.08 1.68
C ALA A 368 32.96 3.55 1.67
N ASP A 369 32.35 4.41 0.87
CA ASP A 369 32.70 5.82 0.72
C ASP A 369 31.93 6.76 1.67
N GLY A 370 31.11 6.21 2.58
CA GLY A 370 30.26 7.00 3.48
C GLY A 370 28.99 7.57 2.82
N GLU A 371 28.63 7.07 1.63
CA GLU A 371 27.45 7.55 0.90
C GLU A 371 26.17 6.93 1.41
N LYS A 372 25.08 7.70 1.39
CA LYS A 372 23.75 7.19 1.74
C LYS A 372 23.11 6.48 0.54
N VAL A 373 23.04 5.15 0.57
CA VAL A 373 22.51 4.33 -0.52
C VAL A 373 21.12 3.81 -0.17
N LEU A 374 20.16 3.97 -1.09
CA LEU A 374 18.91 3.22 -1.05
C LEU A 374 19.19 1.82 -1.59
N PHE A 375 19.14 0.81 -0.72
CA PHE A 375 19.48 -0.55 -1.08
C PHE A 375 18.22 -1.39 -1.29
N LEU A 376 18.06 -1.92 -2.51
CA LEU A 376 16.97 -2.80 -2.88
C LEU A 376 17.37 -4.24 -2.58
N GLN A 377 16.74 -4.78 -1.53
CA GLN A 377 16.95 -6.16 -1.14
C GLN A 377 16.16 -7.14 -2.00
N GLU A 378 15.02 -6.71 -2.54
CA GLU A 378 14.21 -7.53 -3.44
C GLU A 378 13.33 -6.65 -4.33
N VAL A 379 13.15 -7.09 -5.58
CA VAL A 379 12.23 -6.54 -6.56
C VAL A 379 11.50 -7.72 -7.22
N GLN A 380 10.18 -7.81 -7.05
CA GLN A 380 9.37 -8.96 -7.46
C GLN A 380 8.01 -8.55 -8.04
N SER A 381 7.50 -9.33 -8.98
CA SER A 381 6.13 -9.20 -9.51
C SER A 381 5.50 -10.59 -9.64
N ASP A 382 4.64 -10.97 -8.70
CA ASP A 382 3.94 -12.26 -8.75
C ASP A 382 3.02 -12.33 -9.96
N TRP A 383 2.33 -11.22 -10.23
CA TRP A 383 1.41 -11.12 -11.35
C TRP A 383 2.10 -11.35 -12.69
N ALA A 384 3.24 -10.69 -12.92
CA ALA A 384 3.99 -10.88 -14.16
C ALA A 384 4.61 -12.28 -14.26
N GLN A 385 5.06 -12.86 -13.14
CA GLN A 385 5.62 -14.21 -13.13
C GLN A 385 4.54 -15.26 -13.44
N GLN A 386 3.37 -15.15 -12.83
CA GLN A 386 2.25 -16.06 -13.07
C GLN A 386 1.74 -15.94 -14.50
N ALA A 387 1.47 -14.72 -14.98
CA ALA A 387 1.03 -14.48 -16.35
C ALA A 387 2.05 -15.02 -17.38
N ARG A 388 3.36 -14.85 -17.17
CA ARG A 388 4.40 -15.38 -18.08
C ARG A 388 4.45 -16.90 -18.11
N ARG A 389 4.21 -17.57 -16.96
CA ARG A 389 4.13 -19.03 -16.92
C ARG A 389 2.92 -19.49 -17.71
N GLU A 390 1.76 -18.88 -17.45
CA GLU A 390 0.53 -19.26 -18.15
C GLU A 390 0.59 -18.98 -19.66
N ILE A 391 1.19 -17.86 -20.09
CA ILE A 391 1.42 -17.57 -21.52
C ILE A 391 2.29 -18.64 -22.21
N LYS A 392 3.23 -19.23 -21.48
CA LYS A 392 4.12 -20.25 -22.02
C LYS A 392 3.45 -21.62 -22.10
N ASP A 393 2.64 -21.94 -21.09
CA ASP A 393 2.15 -23.30 -20.86
C ASP A 393 0.70 -23.51 -21.35
N TYR A 394 -0.07 -22.43 -21.58
CA TYR A 394 -1.49 -22.47 -21.96
C TYR A 394 -1.86 -21.53 -23.12
N GLU A 395 -2.87 -21.93 -23.88
CA GLU A 395 -3.54 -21.09 -24.88
C GLU A 395 -4.33 -19.96 -24.22
N GLU A 396 -4.66 -18.90 -24.96
CA GLU A 396 -5.22 -17.66 -24.39
C GLU A 396 -6.55 -17.85 -23.64
N ASP A 397 -7.42 -18.71 -24.13
CA ASP A 397 -8.74 -19.03 -23.55
C ASP A 397 -8.66 -19.93 -22.31
N GLU A 398 -7.53 -20.61 -22.12
CA GLU A 398 -7.27 -21.48 -20.96
C GLU A 398 -6.61 -20.75 -19.79
N ARG A 399 -6.17 -19.50 -19.98
CA ARG A 399 -5.47 -18.72 -18.95
C ARG A 399 -6.44 -18.22 -17.89
N GLU A 400 -6.10 -18.45 -16.63
CA GLU A 400 -6.85 -17.91 -15.49
C GLU A 400 -6.40 -16.49 -15.15
N THR A 401 -5.14 -16.16 -15.43
CA THR A 401 -4.51 -14.89 -15.07
C THR A 401 -4.38 -13.98 -16.28
N HIS A 402 -5.09 -12.86 -16.25
CA HIS A 402 -4.87 -11.79 -17.22
C HIS A 402 -3.47 -11.19 -17.06
N PRO A 403 -2.75 -10.90 -18.16
CA PRO A 403 -1.48 -10.18 -18.10
C PRO A 403 -1.59 -8.83 -17.37
N PRO A 404 -0.66 -8.49 -16.46
CA PRO A 404 -0.60 -7.14 -15.92
C PRO A 404 -0.19 -6.13 -17.01
N PRO A 405 -0.59 -4.86 -16.87
CA PRO A 405 0.07 -3.80 -17.60
C PRO A 405 1.57 -3.77 -17.22
N TRP A 406 2.42 -3.33 -18.13
CA TRP A 406 3.88 -3.41 -18.05
C TRP A 406 4.42 -4.85 -17.91
N LEU A 407 3.73 -5.90 -18.39
CA LEU A 407 4.20 -7.30 -18.29
C LEU A 407 5.68 -7.47 -18.70
N GLN A 408 6.15 -6.74 -19.71
CA GLN A 408 7.55 -6.78 -20.15
C GLN A 408 8.43 -5.71 -19.48
N GLU A 409 7.86 -4.57 -19.10
CA GLU A 409 8.60 -3.41 -18.58
C GLU A 409 8.55 -3.24 -17.06
N TRP A 410 7.90 -4.14 -16.32
CA TRP A 410 7.78 -4.08 -14.86
C TRP A 410 9.13 -3.92 -14.14
N PRO A 411 10.27 -4.54 -14.56
CA PRO A 411 11.55 -4.31 -13.89
C PRO A 411 12.06 -2.87 -14.08
N ALA A 412 11.85 -2.31 -15.27
CA ALA A 412 12.20 -0.93 -15.57
C ALA A 412 11.31 0.05 -14.79
N LEU A 413 10.01 -0.23 -14.70
CA LEU A 413 9.08 0.56 -13.88
C LEU A 413 9.49 0.55 -12.40
N ALA A 414 9.84 -0.62 -11.85
CA ALA A 414 10.35 -0.74 -10.49
C ALA A 414 11.57 0.15 -10.26
N LEU A 415 12.57 0.08 -11.15
CA LEU A 415 13.76 0.92 -11.06
C LEU A 415 13.42 2.41 -11.17
N LYS A 416 12.56 2.82 -12.11
CA LYS A 416 12.16 4.23 -12.25
C LYS A 416 11.53 4.77 -10.97
N LEU A 417 10.62 4.02 -10.36
CA LEU A 417 9.98 4.39 -9.08
C LEU A 417 11.01 4.49 -7.95
N MET A 418 11.93 3.52 -7.84
CA MET A 418 12.95 3.54 -6.80
C MET A 418 14.04 4.60 -7.02
N ILE A 419 14.36 4.96 -8.27
CA ILE A 419 15.25 6.08 -8.62
C ILE A 419 14.61 7.40 -8.19
N LEU A 420 13.34 7.63 -8.53
CA LEU A 420 12.61 8.81 -8.08
C LEU A 420 12.59 8.88 -6.55
N HIS A 421 12.36 7.75 -5.89
CA HIS A 421 12.36 7.67 -4.43
C HIS A 421 13.74 8.00 -3.82
N ALA A 422 14.80 7.45 -4.38
CA ALA A 422 16.18 7.75 -3.97
C ALA A 422 16.50 9.23 -4.15
N CYS A 423 16.11 9.82 -5.29
CA CYS A 423 16.32 11.25 -5.56
C CYS A 423 15.58 12.13 -4.56
N GLU A 424 14.29 11.85 -4.30
CA GLU A 424 13.49 12.65 -3.36
C GLU A 424 13.98 12.54 -1.92
N ARG A 425 14.52 11.37 -1.52
CA ARG A 425 15.13 11.15 -0.21
C ARG A 425 16.55 11.69 -0.08
N GLY A 426 17.12 12.21 -1.17
CA GLY A 426 18.49 12.70 -1.21
C GLY A 426 19.53 11.60 -0.99
N CYS A 427 19.24 10.36 -1.39
CA CYS A 427 20.22 9.28 -1.38
C CYS A 427 21.28 9.53 -2.47
N ASP A 428 22.53 9.24 -2.16
CA ASP A 428 23.69 9.40 -3.05
C ASP A 428 23.84 8.23 -4.02
N GLY A 429 23.10 7.14 -3.81
CA GLY A 429 23.04 6.04 -4.75
C GLY A 429 21.81 5.17 -4.58
N LEU A 430 21.60 4.31 -5.58
CA LEU A 430 20.66 3.20 -5.56
C LEU A 430 21.45 1.93 -5.88
N ALA A 431 21.40 0.93 -5.00
CA ALA A 431 22.05 -0.36 -5.22
C ALA A 431 21.04 -1.50 -5.01
N TRP A 432 21.32 -2.67 -5.57
CA TRP A 432 20.49 -3.87 -5.40
C TRP A 432 21.33 -5.14 -5.29
N THR A 433 20.75 -6.13 -4.62
CA THR A 433 21.36 -7.47 -4.43
C THR A 433 21.72 -8.13 -5.75
N THR A 434 22.74 -8.99 -5.75
CA THR A 434 23.06 -9.86 -6.90
C THR A 434 22.12 -11.06 -6.98
N GLY A 435 22.12 -11.75 -8.13
CA GLY A 435 21.41 -13.01 -8.26
C GLY A 435 21.90 -14.08 -7.28
N GLN A 436 23.21 -14.10 -6.98
CA GLN A 436 23.78 -15.03 -6.00
C GLN A 436 23.23 -14.84 -4.60
N GLU A 437 23.10 -13.59 -4.13
CA GLU A 437 22.51 -13.30 -2.81
C GLU A 437 21.06 -13.79 -2.72
N GLN A 438 20.29 -13.65 -3.81
CA GLN A 438 18.91 -14.13 -3.88
C GLN A 438 18.83 -15.66 -3.88
N ILE A 439 19.74 -16.32 -4.61
CA ILE A 439 19.84 -17.78 -4.64
C ILE A 439 20.14 -18.33 -3.25
N ASN A 440 21.10 -17.72 -2.54
CA ASN A 440 21.45 -18.10 -1.18
C ASN A 440 20.24 -17.95 -0.25
N ARG A 441 19.49 -16.84 -0.39
CA ARG A 441 18.28 -16.57 0.40
C ARG A 441 17.17 -17.60 0.20
N TYR A 442 16.97 -18.09 -1.02
CA TYR A 442 15.89 -19.01 -1.38
C TYR A 442 16.34 -20.46 -1.56
N GLY A 443 17.56 -20.80 -1.10
CA GLY A 443 18.09 -22.17 -1.16
C GLY A 443 18.15 -22.76 -2.57
N GLY A 444 18.47 -21.95 -3.59
CA GLY A 444 18.57 -22.42 -4.98
C GLY A 444 17.29 -22.32 -5.83
N LEU A 445 16.13 -22.06 -5.22
CA LEU A 445 14.86 -22.01 -5.94
C LEU A 445 14.85 -20.86 -6.96
N GLY A 446 14.58 -21.20 -8.23
CA GLY A 446 14.46 -20.22 -9.30
C GLY A 446 15.79 -19.59 -9.75
N GLU A 447 16.93 -20.25 -9.49
CA GLU A 447 18.28 -19.73 -9.78
C GLU A 447 18.43 -19.02 -11.13
N ASN A 448 18.01 -19.67 -12.22
CA ASN A 448 18.13 -19.08 -13.56
C ASN A 448 17.36 -17.75 -13.69
N GLY A 449 16.14 -17.70 -13.15
CA GLY A 449 15.31 -16.49 -13.16
C GLY A 449 15.88 -15.38 -12.27
N LEU A 450 16.46 -15.74 -11.12
CA LEU A 450 17.09 -14.79 -10.21
C LEU A 450 18.35 -14.17 -10.81
N ARG A 451 19.23 -14.95 -11.44
CA ARG A 451 20.40 -14.40 -12.16
C ARG A 451 19.97 -13.54 -13.33
N GLU A 452 18.98 -13.98 -14.11
CA GLU A 452 18.48 -13.22 -15.25
C GLU A 452 17.87 -11.88 -14.83
N LEU A 453 17.13 -11.84 -13.72
CA LEU A 453 16.55 -10.60 -13.23
C LEU A 453 17.62 -9.66 -12.65
N TYR A 454 18.36 -10.12 -11.64
CA TYR A 454 19.21 -9.25 -10.82
C TYR A 454 20.56 -8.92 -11.46
N ASP A 455 21.15 -9.84 -12.24
CA ASP A 455 22.48 -9.66 -12.82
C ASP A 455 22.46 -9.25 -14.30
N ARG A 456 21.33 -9.40 -14.99
CA ARG A 456 21.20 -9.05 -16.42
C ARG A 456 20.13 -8.00 -16.68
N THR A 457 18.89 -8.27 -16.28
CA THR A 457 17.74 -7.41 -16.61
C THR A 457 17.81 -6.07 -15.88
N LEU A 458 17.94 -6.05 -14.55
CA LEU A 458 18.01 -4.81 -13.79
C LEU A 458 19.20 -3.92 -14.19
N PRO A 459 20.46 -4.43 -14.34
CA PRO A 459 21.56 -3.60 -14.82
C PRO A 459 21.36 -3.07 -16.24
N LYS A 460 20.79 -3.87 -17.15
CA LYS A 460 20.48 -3.43 -18.52
C LYS A 460 19.45 -2.30 -18.52
N GLU A 461 18.37 -2.47 -17.77
CA GLU A 461 17.31 -1.46 -17.66
C GLU A 461 17.79 -0.19 -16.95
N ALA A 462 18.54 -0.34 -15.86
CA ALA A 462 19.20 0.77 -15.19
C ALA A 462 20.01 1.59 -16.19
N LYS A 463 20.96 0.97 -16.91
CA LYS A 463 21.79 1.63 -17.94
C LYS A 463 20.94 2.40 -18.97
N ARG A 464 19.83 1.81 -19.42
CA ARG A 464 18.92 2.45 -20.38
C ARG A 464 18.24 3.69 -19.81
N ILE A 465 17.74 3.62 -18.58
CA ILE A 465 17.02 4.71 -17.89
C ILE A 465 17.96 5.89 -17.58
N ILE A 466 19.17 5.59 -17.12
CA ILE A 466 20.08 6.58 -16.52
C ILE A 466 21.06 7.22 -17.52
N LYS A 467 21.24 6.61 -18.70
CA LYS A 467 22.13 7.12 -19.76
C LYS A 467 21.84 8.59 -20.17
N PRO A 468 20.59 9.05 -20.33
CA PRO A 468 20.30 10.45 -20.66
C PRO A 468 20.80 11.46 -19.62
N PHE A 469 21.03 11.01 -18.39
CA PHE A 469 21.51 11.85 -17.28
C PHE A 469 23.03 11.77 -17.07
N GLY A 470 23.75 11.10 -17.98
CA GLY A 470 25.21 10.95 -17.89
C GLY A 470 25.69 10.10 -16.71
N ILE A 471 24.82 9.28 -16.13
CA ILE A 471 25.18 8.35 -15.06
C ILE A 471 25.67 7.04 -15.69
N VAL A 472 26.40 6.22 -14.92
CA VAL A 472 26.77 4.85 -15.30
C VAL A 472 26.23 3.86 -14.27
N CYS A 473 25.90 2.65 -14.73
CA CYS A 473 25.61 1.54 -13.82
C CYS A 473 26.92 0.81 -13.52
N GLU A 474 27.23 0.72 -12.23
CA GLU A 474 28.52 0.25 -11.71
C GLU A 474 28.31 -0.67 -10.50
N LYS A 475 29.42 -1.01 -9.83
CA LYS A 475 29.40 -1.73 -8.56
C LYS A 475 29.54 -0.76 -7.40
N ILE A 476 28.70 -0.92 -6.38
CA ILE A 476 28.74 -0.16 -5.14
C ILE A 476 28.97 -1.15 -4.01
N ASP A 477 30.04 -0.95 -3.24
CA ASP A 477 30.36 -1.79 -2.09
C ASP A 477 29.53 -1.39 -0.88
N ILE A 478 28.83 -2.37 -0.31
CA ILE A 478 27.90 -2.21 0.80
C ILE A 478 28.32 -3.11 1.96
N PHE A 479 28.27 -2.60 3.18
CA PHE A 479 28.52 -3.38 4.39
C PHE A 479 27.37 -4.35 4.68
N LEU A 480 27.71 -5.64 4.83
CA LEU A 480 26.81 -6.70 5.25
C LEU A 480 27.31 -7.31 6.57
N PRO A 481 26.49 -7.35 7.62
CA PRO A 481 26.79 -8.09 8.85
C PRO A 481 26.98 -9.58 8.60
N VAL A 482 27.97 -10.17 9.26
CA VAL A 482 28.32 -11.60 9.14
C VAL A 482 27.88 -12.40 10.35
N ASN A 483 28.15 -11.90 11.56
CA ASN A 483 28.01 -12.64 12.82
C ASN A 483 27.17 -11.89 13.87
N PHE A 484 26.27 -11.02 13.41
CA PHE A 484 25.27 -10.35 14.26
C PHE A 484 24.06 -9.93 13.43
N PHE A 485 22.93 -9.69 14.10
CA PHE A 485 21.67 -9.30 13.45
C PHE A 485 21.03 -8.11 14.15
N ILE A 486 20.52 -7.14 13.39
CA ILE A 486 19.73 -6.01 13.93
C ILE A 486 18.33 -6.07 13.36
N GLU A 487 17.36 -6.68 14.06
CA GLU A 487 15.99 -6.91 13.60
C GLU A 487 15.02 -5.76 13.90
N PRO A 488 14.15 -5.35 12.96
CA PRO A 488 13.11 -4.39 13.27
C PRO A 488 12.06 -4.99 14.21
N THR A 489 11.60 -4.19 15.16
CA THR A 489 10.52 -4.52 16.12
C THR A 489 9.36 -3.52 15.99
N GLU A 490 8.27 -3.73 16.74
CA GLU A 490 7.15 -2.77 16.76
C GLU A 490 7.52 -1.38 17.29
N SER A 491 8.62 -1.30 18.06
CA SER A 491 9.07 -0.09 18.76
C SER A 491 10.49 0.36 18.41
N GLY A 492 11.19 -0.34 17.51
CA GLY A 492 12.53 0.02 17.07
C GLY A 492 13.31 -1.19 16.55
N TYR A 493 14.33 -1.61 17.29
CA TYR A 493 15.26 -2.66 16.86
C TYR A 493 15.59 -3.64 17.99
N ALA A 494 15.89 -4.88 17.63
CA ALA A 494 16.46 -5.91 18.48
C ALA A 494 17.83 -6.29 17.93
N VAL A 495 18.85 -6.33 18.79
CA VAL A 495 20.21 -6.72 18.40
C VAL A 495 20.46 -8.13 18.92
N LEU A 496 20.93 -9.01 18.04
CA LEU A 496 21.19 -10.41 18.32
C LEU A 496 22.62 -10.78 17.91
N ASP A 497 23.20 -11.75 18.61
CA ASP A 497 24.49 -12.35 18.28
C ASP A 497 24.37 -13.38 17.13
N ASP A 498 25.49 -14.02 16.78
CA ASP A 498 25.57 -15.04 15.72
C ASP A 498 24.67 -16.25 15.99
N GLU A 499 24.50 -16.62 17.26
CA GLU A 499 23.62 -17.69 17.72
C GLU A 499 22.14 -17.28 17.79
N LYS A 500 21.84 -16.00 17.45
CA LYS A 500 20.52 -15.36 17.53
C LYS A 500 19.98 -15.22 18.95
N ASN A 501 20.85 -15.14 19.95
CA ASN A 501 20.46 -14.75 21.30
C ASN A 501 20.24 -13.22 21.34
N LEU A 502 19.20 -12.79 22.04
CA LEU A 502 18.87 -11.38 22.18
C LEU A 502 19.90 -10.69 23.10
N ILE A 503 20.64 -9.73 22.56
CA ILE A 503 21.55 -8.85 23.32
C ILE A 503 20.74 -7.71 23.97
N GLY A 504 19.84 -7.09 23.21
CA GLY A 504 18.99 -6.02 23.73
C GLY A 504 18.03 -5.44 22.70
N THR A 505 17.14 -4.54 23.17
CA THR A 505 16.18 -3.83 22.32
C THR A 505 16.34 -2.33 22.46
N THR A 506 16.14 -1.59 21.37
CA THR A 506 16.34 -0.15 21.28
C THR A 506 15.25 0.50 20.45
N THR A 507 15.13 1.83 20.51
CA THR A 507 14.14 2.59 19.73
C THR A 507 14.74 3.25 18.49
N THR A 508 16.07 3.41 18.44
CA THR A 508 16.76 4.12 17.35
C THR A 508 17.88 3.26 16.75
N TRP A 509 18.17 3.48 15.47
CA TRP A 509 19.25 2.77 14.77
C TRP A 509 20.60 2.99 15.43
N ARG A 510 20.89 4.25 15.80
CA ARG A 510 22.14 4.62 16.49
C ARG A 510 22.33 3.88 17.82
N GLN A 511 21.28 3.68 18.60
CA GLN A 511 21.35 2.89 19.83
C GLN A 511 21.55 1.40 19.53
N ALA A 512 20.92 0.88 18.48
CA ALA A 512 21.14 -0.51 18.06
C ALA A 512 22.61 -0.75 17.69
N GLN A 513 23.23 0.19 16.96
CA GLN A 513 24.66 0.13 16.62
C GLN A 513 25.56 0.11 17.87
N GLN A 514 25.16 0.76 18.96
CA GLN A 514 25.91 0.76 20.22
C GLN A 514 25.79 -0.55 21.01
N LEU A 515 24.80 -1.40 20.70
CA LEU A 515 24.64 -2.72 21.33
C LEU A 515 25.32 -3.85 20.54
N ILE A 516 25.94 -3.54 19.39
CA ILE A 516 26.69 -4.52 18.61
C ILE A 516 27.83 -5.07 19.48
N PRO A 517 27.98 -6.40 19.63
CA PRO A 517 28.95 -7.00 20.53
C PRO A 517 30.38 -6.84 20.02
N ASP A 518 31.36 -6.90 20.94
CA ASP A 518 32.77 -6.93 20.59
C ASP A 518 33.09 -8.16 19.71
N GLY A 519 33.82 -7.93 18.61
CA GLY A 519 34.12 -8.98 17.62
C GLY A 519 33.06 -9.15 16.53
N ALA A 520 32.00 -8.35 16.52
CA ALA A 520 31.10 -8.22 15.38
C ALA A 520 31.84 -7.78 14.11
N GLN A 521 31.49 -8.38 12.98
CA GLN A 521 32.12 -8.16 11.69
C GLN A 521 31.08 -7.83 10.62
N GLU A 522 31.45 -6.88 9.77
CA GLU A 522 30.79 -6.61 8.50
C GLU A 522 31.77 -6.86 7.37
N ILE A 523 31.27 -7.38 6.25
CA ILE A 523 32.03 -7.54 5.01
C ILE A 523 31.52 -6.56 3.96
N LEU A 524 32.44 -6.07 3.13
CA LEU A 524 32.10 -5.31 1.94
C LEU A 524 31.71 -6.26 0.82
N THR A 525 30.51 -6.05 0.28
CA THR A 525 30.00 -6.84 -0.85
C THR A 525 29.64 -5.93 -2.01
N ALA A 526 30.20 -6.22 -3.19
CA ALA A 526 30.01 -5.46 -4.42
C ALA A 526 28.63 -5.71 -5.04
N MET A 527 27.72 -4.76 -4.85
CA MET A 527 26.35 -4.79 -5.36
C MET A 527 26.24 -4.03 -6.68
N HIS A 528 25.28 -4.38 -7.54
CA HIS A 528 25.01 -3.53 -8.71
C HIS A 528 24.34 -2.24 -8.25
N GLY A 529 24.66 -1.12 -8.88
CA GLY A 529 24.07 0.15 -8.51
C GLY A 529 24.34 1.29 -9.47
N ILE A 530 23.87 2.47 -9.07
CA ILE A 530 24.10 3.76 -9.72
C ILE A 530 24.39 4.80 -8.63
N ARG A 531 25.39 5.65 -8.84
CA ARG A 531 25.62 6.86 -8.04
C ARG A 531 24.81 8.01 -8.60
N LEU A 532 24.22 8.78 -7.70
CA LEU A 532 23.26 9.84 -7.97
C LEU A 532 23.80 11.12 -7.35
N ALA A 533 24.68 11.83 -8.05
CA ALA A 533 25.16 13.12 -7.57
C ALA A 533 24.01 14.13 -7.44
N ARG A 534 24.15 15.13 -6.57
CA ARG A 534 23.09 16.12 -6.31
C ARG A 534 22.50 16.73 -7.58
N ALA A 535 23.34 17.19 -8.51
CA ALA A 535 22.90 17.80 -9.76
C ALA A 535 22.09 16.82 -10.64
N GLN A 536 22.46 15.53 -10.64
CA GLN A 536 21.74 14.50 -11.38
C GLN A 536 20.38 14.20 -10.75
N ARG A 537 20.30 14.14 -9.41
CA ARG A 537 19.03 14.00 -8.68
C ARG A 537 18.07 15.14 -9.00
N ASP A 538 18.57 16.37 -8.94
CA ASP A 538 17.79 17.57 -9.25
C ASP A 538 17.29 17.53 -10.71
N THR A 539 18.16 17.10 -11.65
CA THR A 539 17.78 16.93 -13.06
C THR A 539 16.70 15.86 -13.24
N ILE A 540 16.85 14.68 -12.62
CA ILE A 540 15.87 13.59 -12.68
C ILE A 540 14.52 14.04 -12.11
N LEU A 541 14.52 14.74 -10.98
CA LEU A 541 13.28 15.24 -10.37
C LEU A 541 12.61 16.32 -11.23
N SER A 542 13.39 17.12 -11.97
CA SER A 542 12.87 18.17 -12.84
C SER A 542 12.28 17.65 -14.16
N LEU A 543 12.96 16.69 -14.80
CA LEU A 543 12.53 16.12 -16.09
C LEU A 543 11.53 14.96 -15.91
N GLY A 544 11.60 14.28 -14.77
CA GLY A 544 10.89 13.04 -14.52
C GLY A 544 11.38 11.88 -15.39
N LEU A 545 10.63 10.79 -15.33
CA LEU A 545 10.85 9.55 -16.09
C LEU A 545 9.55 9.15 -16.77
N TYR A 546 9.67 8.34 -17.82
CA TYR A 546 8.51 7.79 -18.53
C TYR A 546 8.19 6.40 -17.99
N PRO A 547 6.94 6.04 -17.70
CA PRO A 547 6.56 4.69 -17.24
C PRO A 547 6.95 3.63 -18.28
N TRP A 548 6.72 3.93 -19.56
CA TRP A 548 7.14 3.09 -20.69
C TRP A 548 8.41 3.63 -21.36
N GLY A 549 9.33 2.73 -21.69
CA GLY A 549 10.52 3.03 -22.48
C GLY A 549 11.34 4.20 -21.92
N THR A 550 11.76 5.10 -22.81
CA THR A 550 12.52 6.32 -22.50
C THR A 550 11.83 7.59 -23.02
N GLY A 551 10.53 7.51 -23.34
CA GLY A 551 9.78 8.58 -24.00
C GLY A 551 9.99 8.66 -25.53
N ILE A 552 9.37 9.68 -26.13
CA ILE A 552 9.46 9.98 -27.57
C ILE A 552 10.73 10.80 -27.83
N ARG A 553 11.53 10.39 -28.82
CA ARG A 553 12.78 11.05 -29.23
C ARG A 553 12.58 12.22 -30.19
#